data_AF-A0A538DPJ6-F1
#
_entry.id   AF-A0A538DPJ6-F1
#
_cell.length_a   1.000
_cell.length_b   1.000
_cell.length_c   1.000
_cell.angle_alpha   90.00
_cell.angle_beta   90.00
_cell.angle_gamma   90.00
#
_symmetry.space_group_name_H-M   'P 1'
#
loop_
_entity.id
_entity.type
_entity.pdbx_description
1 polymer ?
#
loop_
_entity_poly.entity_id
_entity_poly.type
_entity_poly.pdbx_seq_one_letter_code
_entity_poly.pdbx_strand_id
1 'polypeptide(L)'
;METATAPKALYFTGNDEADELLAQDPLALLIGFALDQQVTVQAAFTGPLKLKQRLGSLAPGDIAHTDPGELERIFREKPAIHRFPGSMAKRVQDLAAMVEEEYGGHAERIWTEAADGADLRRRISSLPGFGDMKLRSLTAVLAKRFGIKAAQEIAPSHPTLGDVDSPQALEEYQAKKRAHKAEMRAKRPSPRVDD
;
A
#
# COMPACT_ATOMS: atom_id res chain seq x y z
N MET A 1 13.05 21.86 9.93
CA MET A 1 12.51 20.62 9.33
C MET A 1 11.00 20.79 9.31
N GLU A 2 10.42 20.94 8.13
CA GLU A 2 8.98 21.11 7.97
C GLU A 2 8.34 19.76 8.28
N THR A 3 7.82 19.58 9.50
CA THR A 3 7.11 18.36 9.89
C THR A 3 5.80 18.34 9.15
N ALA A 4 5.80 17.74 7.95
CA ALA A 4 4.55 17.47 7.26
C ALA A 4 3.70 16.61 8.18
N THR A 5 2.59 17.18 8.65
CA THR A 5 1.74 16.51 9.63
C THR A 5 0.94 15.45 8.89
N ALA A 6 1.10 14.19 9.28
CA ALA A 6 0.33 13.10 8.72
C ALA A 6 -1.18 13.41 8.81
N PRO A 7 -1.98 13.00 7.80
CA PRO A 7 -3.42 13.22 7.86
C PRO A 7 -4.02 12.44 9.03
N LYS A 8 -5.24 12.80 9.46
CA LYS A 8 -5.93 12.02 10.49
C LYS A 8 -6.26 10.59 10.01
N ALA A 9 -6.64 10.46 8.73
CA ALA A 9 -7.05 9.21 8.12
C ALA A 9 -6.75 9.20 6.60
N LEU A 10 -6.56 8.00 6.05
CA LEU A 10 -6.52 7.71 4.62
C LEU A 10 -7.78 6.91 4.24
N TYR A 11 -8.74 7.54 3.56
CA TYR A 11 -10.09 7.01 3.32
C TYR A 11 -10.14 5.90 2.25
N PHE A 12 -9.35 4.83 2.42
CA PHE A 12 -9.14 3.82 1.40
C PHE A 12 -10.02 2.59 1.60
N THR A 13 -10.54 2.38 2.81
CA THR A 13 -11.19 1.13 3.20
C THR A 13 -12.68 1.28 3.44
N GLY A 14 -13.14 2.46 3.89
CA GLY A 14 -14.49 2.64 4.41
C GLY A 14 -14.66 2.10 5.84
N ASN A 15 -13.55 1.82 6.52
CA ASN A 15 -13.49 1.46 7.93
C ASN A 15 -12.60 2.49 8.64
N ASP A 16 -13.17 3.23 9.58
CA ASP A 16 -12.49 4.35 10.23
C ASP A 16 -11.21 3.93 10.96
N GLU A 17 -11.21 2.78 11.64
CA GLU A 17 -10.05 2.27 12.38
C GLU A 17 -8.89 1.92 11.43
N ALA A 18 -9.19 1.29 10.29
CA ALA A 18 -8.20 0.97 9.28
C ALA A 18 -7.68 2.24 8.60
N ASP A 19 -8.57 3.18 8.26
CA ASP A 19 -8.22 4.44 7.60
C ASP A 19 -7.35 5.33 8.51
N GLU A 20 -7.63 5.37 9.82
CA GLU A 20 -6.78 6.04 10.82
C GLU A 20 -5.44 5.33 11.01
N LEU A 21 -5.43 3.99 11.08
CA LEU A 21 -4.19 3.20 11.18
C LEU A 21 -3.25 3.46 10.00
N LEU A 22 -3.77 3.48 8.77
CA LEU A 22 -2.98 3.72 7.56
C LEU A 22 -2.33 5.11 7.54
N ALA A 23 -2.94 6.09 8.20
CA ALA A 23 -2.41 7.44 8.27
C ALA A 23 -1.33 7.60 9.35
N GLN A 24 -1.45 6.83 10.45
CA GLN A 24 -0.60 6.97 11.63
C GLN A 24 0.57 5.98 11.68
N ASP A 25 0.45 4.83 11.00
CA ASP A 25 1.46 3.77 11.00
C ASP A 25 2.08 3.62 9.59
N PRO A 26 3.32 4.12 9.41
CA PRO A 26 4.08 4.00 8.16
C PRO A 26 4.19 2.57 7.61
N LEU A 27 4.36 1.56 8.49
CA LEU A 27 4.45 0.18 8.05
C LEU A 27 3.08 -0.34 7.60
N ALA A 28 2.00 0.03 8.30
CA ALA A 28 0.64 -0.32 7.88
C ALA A 28 0.35 0.16 6.46
N LEU A 29 0.76 1.39 6.11
CA LEU A 29 0.61 1.92 4.76
C LEU A 29 1.38 1.07 3.72
N LEU A 30 2.63 0.72 4.02
CA LEU A 30 3.45 -0.11 3.13
C LEU A 30 2.88 -1.52 2.98
N ILE A 31 2.37 -2.13 4.06
CA ILE A 31 1.70 -3.43 4.03
C ILE A 31 0.45 -3.35 3.15
N GLY A 32 -0.37 -2.30 3.27
CA GLY A 32 -1.54 -2.08 2.40
C GLY A 32 -1.15 -2.08 0.92
N PHE A 33 -0.08 -1.39 0.56
CA PHE A 33 0.47 -1.43 -0.80
C PHE A 33 1.05 -2.80 -1.19
N ALA A 34 1.72 -3.51 -0.29
CA ALA A 34 2.23 -4.85 -0.54
C ALA A 34 1.09 -5.82 -0.90
N LEU A 35 -0.04 -5.70 -0.19
CA LEU A 35 -1.26 -6.49 -0.34
C LEU A 35 -2.15 -6.06 -1.51
N ASP A 36 -1.97 -4.87 -2.09
CA ASP A 36 -2.73 -4.41 -3.26
C ASP A 36 -2.30 -5.15 -4.53
N GLN A 37 -2.64 -6.43 -4.57
CA GLN A 37 -2.33 -7.32 -5.67
C GLN A 37 -3.56 -8.16 -6.02
N GLN A 38 -4.20 -7.74 -7.10
CA GLN A 38 -5.36 -8.40 -7.70
C GLN A 38 -6.60 -8.47 -6.78
N VAL A 39 -6.63 -7.76 -5.66
CA VAL A 39 -7.80 -7.56 -4.79
C VAL A 39 -8.36 -6.14 -4.99
N THR A 40 -9.42 -5.78 -4.26
CA THR A 40 -9.87 -4.38 -4.22
C THR A 40 -8.95 -3.57 -3.31
N VAL A 41 -8.91 -2.24 -3.53
CA VAL A 41 -8.19 -1.30 -2.66
C VAL A 41 -8.66 -1.49 -1.21
N GLN A 42 -9.97 -1.51 -0.98
CA GLN A 42 -10.51 -1.68 0.37
C GLN A 42 -10.02 -2.97 1.04
N ALA A 43 -10.02 -4.10 0.32
CA ALA A 43 -9.57 -5.37 0.88
C ALA A 43 -8.08 -5.37 1.21
N ALA A 44 -7.24 -4.81 0.34
CA ALA A 44 -5.80 -4.70 0.56
C ALA A 44 -5.49 -3.81 1.78
N PHE A 45 -6.08 -2.63 1.82
CA PHE A 45 -5.79 -1.61 2.83
C PHE A 45 -6.50 -1.86 4.18
N THR A 46 -7.49 -2.76 4.25
CA THR A 46 -7.99 -3.32 5.52
C THR A 46 -7.06 -4.40 6.10
N GLY A 47 -6.19 -4.98 5.26
CA GLY A 47 -5.28 -6.06 5.63
C GLY A 47 -4.37 -5.76 6.83
N PRO A 48 -3.70 -4.59 6.90
CA PRO A 48 -2.87 -4.21 8.05
C PRO A 48 -3.62 -4.24 9.38
N LEU A 49 -4.87 -3.76 9.43
CA LEU A 49 -5.67 -3.79 10.66
C LEU A 49 -5.94 -5.23 11.10
N LYS A 50 -6.32 -6.12 10.18
CA LYS A 50 -6.53 -7.54 10.50
C LYS A 50 -5.26 -8.20 10.99
N LEU A 51 -4.11 -7.90 10.38
CA LEU A 51 -2.82 -8.41 10.82
C LEU A 51 -2.52 -7.94 12.25
N LYS A 52 -2.67 -6.64 12.51
CA LYS A 52 -2.49 -6.04 13.84
C LYS A 52 -3.37 -6.71 14.90
N GLN A 53 -4.65 -6.93 14.59
CA GLN A 53 -5.60 -7.54 15.53
C GLN A 53 -5.27 -9.00 15.86
N ARG A 54 -4.69 -9.75 14.91
CA ARG A 54 -4.37 -11.18 15.09
C ARG A 54 -2.99 -11.41 15.68
N LEU A 55 -2.00 -10.63 15.24
CA LEU A 55 -0.63 -10.72 15.72
C LEU A 55 -0.42 -9.94 17.03
N GLY A 56 -1.24 -8.91 17.28
CA GLY A 56 -1.15 -8.00 18.43
C GLY A 56 -0.26 -6.79 18.22
N SER A 57 0.51 -6.75 17.12
CA SER A 57 1.49 -5.70 16.83
C SER A 57 1.68 -5.52 15.32
N LEU A 58 2.17 -4.35 14.93
CA LEU A 58 2.75 -4.08 13.59
C LEU A 58 4.21 -3.60 13.70
N ALA A 59 4.89 -3.82 14.83
CA ALA A 59 6.32 -3.55 14.89
C ALA A 59 7.03 -4.43 13.83
N PRO A 60 7.94 -3.87 13.00
CA PRO A 60 8.61 -4.63 11.96
C PRO A 60 9.26 -5.91 12.46
N GLY A 61 9.98 -5.85 13.59
CA GLY A 61 10.61 -7.02 14.20
C GLY A 61 9.63 -8.11 14.64
N ASP A 62 8.48 -7.74 15.21
CA ASP A 62 7.45 -8.72 15.60
C ASP A 62 6.96 -9.52 14.38
N ILE A 63 6.74 -8.85 13.25
CA ILE A 63 6.33 -9.50 12.00
C ILE A 63 7.50 -10.30 11.39
N ALA A 64 8.70 -9.72 11.34
CA ALA A 64 9.87 -10.32 10.72
C ALA A 64 10.27 -11.64 11.40
N HIS A 65 10.25 -11.66 12.73
CA HIS A 65 10.67 -12.81 13.56
C HIS A 65 9.53 -13.78 13.89
N THR A 66 8.29 -13.50 13.47
CA THR A 66 7.18 -14.47 13.60
C THR A 66 7.51 -15.74 12.79
N ASP A 67 7.24 -16.92 13.36
CA ASP A 67 7.38 -18.18 12.62
C ASP A 67 6.62 -18.11 11.27
N PRO A 68 7.25 -18.41 10.12
CA PRO A 68 6.60 -18.27 8.82
C PRO A 68 5.30 -19.08 8.68
N GLY A 69 5.22 -20.26 9.29
CA GLY A 69 4.02 -21.10 9.30
C GLY A 69 2.90 -20.49 10.13
N GLU A 70 3.24 -19.88 11.26
CA GLU A 70 2.31 -19.14 12.10
C GLU A 70 1.79 -17.87 11.42
N LEU A 71 2.66 -17.09 10.78
CA LEU A 71 2.25 -15.90 10.04
C LEU A 71 1.32 -16.28 8.86
N GLU A 72 1.63 -17.37 8.16
CA GLU A 72 0.74 -17.90 7.14
C GLU A 72 -0.63 -18.32 7.72
N ARG A 73 -0.65 -18.97 8.90
CA ARG A 73 -1.89 -19.34 9.59
C ARG A 73 -2.72 -18.10 9.94
N ILE A 74 -2.10 -17.05 10.45
CA ILE A 74 -2.73 -15.75 10.73
C ILE A 74 -3.36 -15.15 9.45
N PHE A 75 -2.66 -15.22 8.32
CA PHE A 75 -3.19 -14.74 7.03
C PHE A 75 -4.38 -15.57 6.53
N ARG A 76 -4.40 -16.88 6.82
CA ARG A 76 -5.45 -17.83 6.43
C ARG A 76 -6.71 -17.76 7.29
N GLU A 77 -6.61 -17.30 8.53
CA GLU A 77 -7.74 -17.22 9.44
C GLU A 77 -8.92 -16.47 8.80
N LYS A 78 -10.12 -17.08 8.83
CA LYS A 78 -11.30 -16.58 8.14
C LYS A 78 -11.97 -15.44 8.92
N PRO A 79 -12.37 -14.33 8.28
CA PRO A 79 -12.15 -14.01 6.86
C PRO A 79 -10.67 -13.70 6.58
N ALA A 80 -10.10 -14.35 5.57
CA ALA A 80 -8.66 -14.27 5.26
C ALA A 80 -8.20 -12.81 5.05
N ILE A 81 -6.93 -12.54 5.39
CA ILE A 81 -6.30 -11.22 5.13
C ILE A 81 -6.20 -11.00 3.62
N HIS A 82 -5.79 -12.03 2.90
CA HIS A 82 -5.67 -12.00 1.44
C HIS A 82 -6.13 -13.32 0.82
N ARG A 83 -6.57 -13.28 -0.44
CA ARG A 83 -6.94 -14.49 -1.20
C ARG A 83 -5.75 -15.38 -1.60
N PHE A 84 -4.53 -14.87 -1.42
CA PHE A 84 -3.27 -15.59 -1.62
C PHE A 84 -2.47 -15.55 -0.31
N PRO A 85 -2.93 -16.25 0.75
CA PRO A 85 -2.45 -16.01 2.10
C PRO A 85 -0.97 -16.35 2.29
N GLY A 86 -0.48 -17.50 1.80
CA GLY A 86 0.94 -17.87 1.96
C GLY A 86 1.91 -16.91 1.27
N SER A 87 1.66 -16.57 0.00
CA SER A 87 2.56 -15.67 -0.74
C SER A 87 2.51 -14.23 -0.23
N MET A 88 1.37 -13.76 0.28
CA MET A 88 1.28 -12.43 0.88
C MET A 88 1.82 -12.38 2.32
N ALA A 89 1.68 -13.44 3.10
CA ALA A 89 2.34 -13.57 4.40
C ALA A 89 3.86 -13.45 4.25
N LYS A 90 4.45 -14.24 3.34
CA LYS A 90 5.88 -14.17 3.06
C LYS A 90 6.32 -12.78 2.59
N ARG A 91 5.55 -12.15 1.68
CA ARG A 91 5.87 -10.79 1.20
C ARG A 91 5.84 -9.74 2.30
N VAL A 92 4.87 -9.82 3.21
CA VAL A 92 4.76 -8.90 4.34
C VAL A 92 5.89 -9.13 5.34
N GLN A 93 6.27 -10.38 5.58
CA GLN A 93 7.43 -10.73 6.40
C GLN A 93 8.72 -10.17 5.81
N ASP A 94 8.97 -10.37 4.51
CA ASP A 94 10.16 -9.86 3.82
C ASP A 94 10.21 -8.31 3.85
N LEU A 95 9.06 -7.66 3.69
CA LEU A 95 8.96 -6.21 3.83
C LEU A 95 9.30 -5.75 5.24
N ALA A 96 8.77 -6.43 6.26
CA ALA A 96 9.03 -6.09 7.67
C ALA A 96 10.49 -6.30 8.04
N ALA A 97 11.11 -7.42 7.60
CA ALA A 97 12.53 -7.67 7.80
C ALA A 97 13.40 -6.58 7.16
N MET A 98 13.11 -6.18 5.91
CA MET A 98 13.84 -5.08 5.27
C MET A 98 13.69 -3.75 6.03
N VAL A 99 12.50 -3.44 6.55
CA VAL A 99 12.28 -2.23 7.36
C VAL A 99 13.05 -2.29 8.67
N GLU A 100 13.10 -3.45 9.32
CA GLU A 100 13.89 -3.67 10.53
C GLU A 100 15.39 -3.50 10.26
N GLU A 101 15.92 -4.19 9.25
CA GLU A 101 17.36 -4.25 8.95
C GLU A 101 17.89 -2.94 8.37
N GLU A 102 17.25 -2.40 7.33
CA GLU A 102 17.77 -1.26 6.56
C GLU A 102 17.32 0.09 7.10
N TYR A 103 16.20 0.12 7.83
CA TYR A 103 15.60 1.35 8.34
C TYR A 103 15.44 1.35 9.87
N GLY A 104 16.05 0.39 10.57
CA GLY A 104 16.06 0.32 12.03
C GLY A 104 14.67 0.16 12.65
N GLY A 105 13.73 -0.44 11.92
CA GLY A 105 12.33 -0.60 12.35
C GLY A 105 11.45 0.64 12.10
N HIS A 106 11.96 1.66 11.40
CA HIS A 106 11.26 2.92 11.15
C HIS A 106 10.88 3.07 9.67
N ALA A 107 9.70 2.57 9.28
CA ALA A 107 9.25 2.60 7.89
C ALA A 107 9.17 4.03 7.29
N GLU A 108 8.91 5.06 8.09
CA GLU A 108 8.88 6.46 7.63
C GLU A 108 10.23 6.96 7.12
N ARG A 109 11.35 6.35 7.53
CA ARG A 109 12.69 6.72 7.04
C ARG A 109 12.88 6.47 5.55
N ILE A 110 12.07 5.58 4.96
CA ILE A 110 12.04 5.34 3.51
C ILE A 110 11.80 6.65 2.75
N TRP A 111 10.97 7.55 3.27
CA TRP A 111 10.66 8.81 2.59
C TRP A 111 11.11 10.07 3.34
N THR A 112 11.25 10.03 4.66
CA THR A 112 11.71 11.19 5.43
C THR A 112 13.22 11.43 5.34
N GLU A 113 14.00 10.38 5.07
CA GLU A 113 15.47 10.47 4.90
C GLU A 113 15.92 10.41 3.43
N ALA A 114 14.98 10.36 2.48
CA ALA A 114 15.30 10.40 1.06
C ALA A 114 15.88 11.78 0.70
N ALA A 115 17.03 11.79 0.03
CA ALA A 115 17.71 13.03 -0.34
C ALA A 115 16.95 13.82 -1.41
N ASP A 116 16.35 13.12 -2.38
CA ASP A 116 15.62 13.66 -3.53
C ASP A 116 14.65 12.60 -4.10
N GLY A 117 13.94 12.93 -5.18
CA GLY A 117 13.03 11.99 -5.84
C GLY A 117 13.75 10.77 -6.46
N ALA A 118 15.02 10.90 -6.87
CA ALA A 118 15.77 9.75 -7.40
C ALA A 118 16.12 8.76 -6.27
N ASP A 119 16.49 9.26 -5.09
CA ASP A 119 16.74 8.44 -3.91
C ASP A 119 15.45 7.79 -3.40
N LEU A 120 14.36 8.55 -3.29
CA LEU A 120 13.06 8.02 -2.90
C LEU A 120 12.60 6.90 -3.86
N ARG A 121 12.79 7.10 -5.17
CA ARG A 121 12.49 6.07 -6.17
C ARG A 121 13.28 4.79 -5.92
N ARG A 122 14.59 4.89 -5.66
CA ARG A 122 15.45 3.73 -5.37
C ARG A 122 14.96 3.01 -4.10
N ARG A 123 14.74 3.73 -3.01
CA ARG A 123 14.28 3.18 -1.72
C ARG A 123 12.93 2.48 -1.82
N ILE A 124 11.94 3.07 -2.49
CA ILE A 124 10.61 2.44 -2.66
C ILE A 124 10.70 1.24 -3.60
N SER A 125 11.50 1.33 -4.66
CA SER A 125 11.59 0.27 -5.68
C SER A 125 12.41 -0.94 -5.22
N SER A 126 13.20 -0.81 -4.15
CA SER A 126 13.88 -1.95 -3.51
C SER A 126 12.97 -2.75 -2.58
N LEU A 127 11.81 -2.21 -2.18
CA LEU A 127 10.89 -2.88 -1.26
C LEU A 127 10.28 -4.15 -1.91
N PRO A 128 10.17 -5.27 -1.16
CA PRO A 128 9.61 -6.51 -1.67
C PRO A 128 8.21 -6.35 -2.27
N GLY A 129 8.09 -6.59 -3.57
CA GLY A 129 6.82 -6.51 -4.29
C GLY A 129 6.36 -5.10 -4.66
N PHE A 130 7.26 -4.10 -4.65
CA PHE A 130 7.02 -2.74 -5.13
C PHE A 130 7.59 -2.55 -6.55
N GLY A 131 6.69 -2.56 -7.54
CA GLY A 131 6.99 -2.16 -8.92
C GLY A 131 6.55 -0.73 -9.23
N ASP A 132 6.76 -0.30 -10.48
CA ASP A 132 6.48 1.08 -10.96
C ASP A 132 5.06 1.58 -10.61
N MET A 133 4.03 0.72 -10.71
CA MET A 133 2.67 1.08 -10.33
C MET A 133 2.55 1.47 -8.83
N LYS A 134 3.19 0.71 -7.94
CA LYS A 134 3.14 0.98 -6.50
C LYS A 134 4.02 2.16 -6.13
N LEU A 135 5.17 2.31 -6.79
CA LEU A 135 5.99 3.52 -6.68
C LEU A 135 5.17 4.77 -6.99
N ARG A 136 4.49 4.82 -8.14
CA ARG A 136 3.67 5.98 -8.53
C ARG A 136 2.50 6.23 -7.58
N SER A 137 1.82 5.17 -7.13
CA SER A 137 0.68 5.30 -6.23
C SER A 137 1.08 5.73 -4.82
N LEU A 138 2.12 5.12 -4.23
CA LEU A 138 2.65 5.50 -2.93
C LEU A 138 3.21 6.92 -2.95
N THR A 139 3.99 7.30 -3.97
CA THR A 139 4.52 8.67 -4.09
C THR A 139 3.40 9.70 -4.27
N ALA A 140 2.31 9.38 -4.96
CA ALA A 140 1.14 10.26 -4.99
C ALA A 140 0.52 10.45 -3.60
N VAL A 141 0.37 9.38 -2.80
CA VAL A 141 -0.11 9.46 -1.42
C VAL A 141 0.84 10.29 -0.57
N LEU A 142 2.15 10.01 -0.62
CA LEU A 142 3.16 10.74 0.15
C LEU A 142 3.21 12.23 -0.22
N ALA A 143 3.12 12.57 -1.50
CA ALA A 143 3.12 13.95 -1.97
C ALA A 143 1.85 14.71 -1.53
N LYS A 144 0.67 14.13 -1.78
CA LYS A 144 -0.62 14.82 -1.63
C LYS A 144 -1.18 14.76 -0.21
N ARG A 145 -0.89 13.70 0.54
CA ARG A 145 -1.46 13.48 1.88
C ARG A 145 -0.43 13.72 2.99
N PHE A 146 0.84 13.43 2.74
CA PHE A 146 1.92 13.60 3.70
C PHE A 146 2.89 14.74 3.35
N GLY A 147 2.63 15.53 2.30
CA GLY A 147 3.45 16.70 1.96
C GLY A 147 4.93 16.42 1.65
N ILE A 148 5.31 15.18 1.31
CA ILE A 148 6.71 14.81 1.09
C ILE A 148 7.20 15.40 -0.24
N LYS A 149 8.14 16.35 -0.17
CA LYS A 149 8.66 17.09 -1.34
C LYS A 149 9.32 16.17 -2.37
N ALA A 150 10.19 15.25 -1.95
CA ALA A 150 10.83 14.28 -2.84
C ALA A 150 9.83 13.40 -3.61
N ALA A 151 8.63 13.18 -3.05
CA ALA A 151 7.59 12.40 -3.72
C ALA A 151 6.89 13.19 -4.84
N GLN A 152 6.87 14.53 -4.77
CA GLN A 152 6.24 15.39 -5.78
C GLN A 152 6.93 15.28 -7.15
N GLU A 153 8.24 15.01 -7.18
CA GLU A 153 9.02 14.80 -8.40
C GLU A 153 8.64 13.52 -9.17
N ILE A 154 8.03 12.56 -8.47
CA ILE A 154 7.68 11.23 -9.00
C ILE A 154 6.17 11.11 -9.21
N ALA A 155 5.38 11.76 -8.35
CA ALA A 155 3.94 11.62 -8.30
C ALA A 155 3.30 11.93 -9.67
N PRO A 156 2.44 11.05 -10.19
CA PRO A 156 1.75 11.29 -11.45
C PRO A 156 0.82 12.51 -11.36
N SER A 157 0.67 13.21 -12.49
CA SER A 157 -0.26 14.34 -12.64
C SER A 157 -1.72 13.92 -12.85
N HIS A 158 -1.96 12.66 -13.24
CA HIS A 158 -3.32 12.12 -13.38
C HIS A 158 -3.87 11.63 -12.03
N PRO A 159 -5.21 11.52 -11.88
CA PRO A 159 -5.82 11.05 -10.64
C PRO A 159 -5.38 9.64 -10.22
N THR A 160 -5.07 9.48 -8.94
CA THR A 160 -4.59 8.23 -8.31
C THR A 160 -5.22 8.05 -6.93
N LEU A 161 -4.79 7.01 -6.19
CA LEU A 161 -5.20 6.82 -4.81
C LEU A 161 -4.79 8.00 -3.89
N GLY A 162 -3.72 8.73 -4.23
CA GLY A 162 -3.32 9.93 -3.49
C GLY A 162 -4.34 11.08 -3.55
N ASP A 163 -5.31 11.02 -4.47
CA ASP A 163 -6.41 11.97 -4.59
C ASP A 163 -7.64 11.60 -3.75
N VAL A 164 -7.62 10.44 -3.06
CA VAL A 164 -8.71 10.01 -2.18
C VAL A 164 -8.55 10.66 -0.82
N ASP A 165 -9.34 11.69 -0.56
CA ASP A 165 -9.31 12.49 0.66
C ASP A 165 -10.59 12.41 1.50
N SER A 166 -11.56 11.61 1.05
CA SER A 166 -12.86 11.43 1.68
C SER A 166 -13.51 10.13 1.18
N PRO A 167 -14.54 9.60 1.88
CA PRO A 167 -15.32 8.47 1.39
C PRO A 167 -15.94 8.72 0.01
N GLN A 168 -16.43 9.95 -0.24
CA GLN A 168 -16.97 10.33 -1.54
C GLN A 168 -15.90 10.29 -2.64
N ALA A 169 -14.69 10.81 -2.38
CA ALA A 169 -13.59 10.74 -3.33
C ALA A 169 -13.19 9.29 -3.66
N LEU A 170 -13.30 8.37 -2.69
CA LEU A 170 -13.08 6.94 -2.93
C LEU A 170 -14.11 6.37 -3.92
N GLU A 171 -15.39 6.68 -3.74
CA GLU A 171 -16.47 6.24 -4.64
C GLU A 171 -16.25 6.77 -6.07
N GLU A 172 -15.93 8.05 -6.20
CA GLU A 172 -15.64 8.71 -7.49
C GLU A 172 -14.41 8.09 -8.17
N TYR A 173 -13.33 7.88 -7.43
CA TYR A 173 -12.11 7.24 -7.93
C TYR A 173 -12.41 5.83 -8.48
N GLN A 174 -13.21 5.05 -7.76
CA GLN A 174 -13.59 3.71 -8.21
C GLN A 174 -14.53 3.75 -9.42
N ALA A 175 -15.46 4.70 -9.47
CA ALA A 175 -16.33 4.90 -10.62
C ALA A 175 -15.52 5.22 -11.89
N LYS A 176 -14.57 6.16 -11.80
CA LYS A 176 -13.65 6.51 -12.90
C LYS A 176 -12.83 5.31 -13.35
N LYS A 177 -12.28 4.53 -12.42
CA LYS A 177 -11.52 3.30 -12.74
C LYS A 177 -12.36 2.23 -13.43
N ARG A 178 -13.63 2.05 -13.01
CA ARG A 178 -14.59 1.14 -13.67
C ARG A 178 -14.93 1.60 -15.08
N ALA A 179 -15.22 2.89 -15.27
CA ALA A 179 -15.52 3.47 -16.58
C ALA A 179 -14.33 3.30 -17.55
N HIS A 180 -13.12 3.68 -17.13
CA HIS A 180 -11.92 3.53 -17.95
C HIS A 180 -11.66 2.08 -18.36
N LYS A 181 -11.83 1.12 -17.43
CA LYS A 181 -11.67 -0.31 -17.74
C LYS A 181 -12.72 -0.80 -18.74
N ALA A 182 -13.96 -0.30 -18.67
CA ALA A 182 -15.01 -0.62 -19.63
C ALA A 182 -14.68 -0.08 -21.03
N GLU A 183 -14.22 1.18 -21.12
CA GLU A 183 -13.78 1.79 -22.38
C GLU A 183 -12.62 1.02 -23.01
N MET A 184 -11.59 0.66 -22.23
CA MET A 184 -10.44 -0.09 -22.73
C MET A 184 -10.81 -1.50 -23.18
N ARG A 185 -11.84 -2.11 -22.57
CA ARG A 185 -12.40 -3.40 -23.04
C ARG A 185 -13.15 -3.23 -24.35
N ALA A 186 -13.95 -2.18 -24.50
CA ALA A 186 -14.68 -1.89 -25.74
C ALA A 186 -13.73 -1.59 -26.91
N LYS A 187 -12.54 -1.03 -26.64
CA LYS A 187 -11.50 -0.73 -27.64
C LYS A 187 -10.61 -1.92 -28.01
N ARG A 188 -10.68 -3.05 -27.29
CA ARG A 188 -9.88 -4.24 -27.63
C ARG A 188 -10.51 -4.94 -28.85
N PRO A 189 -9.78 -5.13 -29.96
CA PRO A 189 -10.29 -5.89 -31.09
C PRO A 189 -10.59 -7.33 -30.65
N SER A 190 -11.68 -7.89 -31.17
CA SER A 190 -12.04 -9.30 -30.94
C SER A 190 -10.86 -10.19 -31.35
N PRO A 191 -10.56 -11.27 -30.61
CA PRO A 191 -9.57 -12.24 -31.07
C PRO A 191 -10.02 -12.76 -32.44
N ARG A 192 -9.12 -12.71 -33.43
CA ARG A 192 -9.34 -13.40 -34.70
C ARG A 192 -9.46 -14.88 -34.37
N VAL A 193 -10.61 -15.45 -34.71
CA VAL A 193 -10.78 -16.91 -34.75
C VAL A 193 -10.17 -17.30 -36.08
N ASP A 194 -8.95 -17.83 -36.05
CA ASP A 194 -8.36 -18.48 -37.21
C ASP A 194 -9.00 -19.88 -37.28
N ASP A 195 -9.68 -20.15 -38.39
CA ASP A 195 -10.40 -21.38 -38.76
C ASP A 195 -9.44 -22.46 -39.27
#